data_AF-A0AAV5V6H8-F1
#
_entry.id   AF-A0AAV5V6H8-F1
#
_cell.length_a   1.000
_cell.length_b   1.000
_cell.length_c   1.000
_cell.angle_alpha   90.00
_cell.angle_beta   90.00
_cell.angle_gamma   90.00
#
_symmetry.space_group_name_H-M   'P 1'
#
loop_
_entity.id
_entity.type
_entity.pdbx_description
1 polymer ?
#
loop_
_entity_poly.entity_id
_entity_poly.type
_entity_poly.pdbx_seq_one_letter_code
_entity_poly.pdbx_strand_id
1 'polypeptide(L)'
;MMESPAHIVDHTVSAAELDRIAHAQWMLDDYKARRDELLVELNMFRVNERFIEETLQTLAELNKEKEEHSEIIQNINQDKQRLETDMEDARFDQREIEQKLMKKYEALMRVMDQSNDRLKEAGVEETTLNQNDVDALEIPKHILAASLAAAVSPASSSSAATAAIGSAARVATSAPPTPVQIPPHPLLAHFQGFSPSLFSNPFEQFMMAAQASSPAAFARPSTVPSGISTLSALKSASSASSSSGDHQSPPMKTCQSCFQQIHRNAPICPMCKSKSRSKNPKKPKRKE
;
A
#
# COMPACT_ATOMS: atom_id res chain seq x y z
N MET A 1 -49.36 -104.04 -23.96
CA MET A 1 -48.29 -103.03 -24.03
C MET A 1 -48.95 -101.70 -23.74
N MET A 2 -48.44 -100.91 -22.80
CA MET A 2 -48.94 -99.56 -22.52
C MET A 2 -47.84 -98.57 -22.86
N GLU A 3 -48.09 -97.70 -23.83
CA GLU A 3 -47.19 -96.60 -24.17
C GLU A 3 -47.36 -95.48 -23.15
N SER A 4 -46.23 -94.97 -22.65
CA SER A 4 -46.20 -93.84 -21.73
C SER A 4 -46.30 -92.53 -22.53
N PRO A 5 -47.18 -91.58 -22.19
CA PRO A 5 -47.30 -90.33 -22.94
C PRO A 5 -45.99 -89.53 -22.94
N ALA A 6 -45.58 -89.04 -24.10
CA ALA A 6 -44.41 -88.19 -24.23
C ALA A 6 -44.65 -86.85 -23.53
N HIS A 7 -43.82 -86.52 -22.54
CA HIS A 7 -43.87 -85.25 -21.84
C HIS A 7 -43.28 -84.15 -22.74
N ILE A 8 -44.13 -83.49 -23.53
CA ILE A 8 -43.73 -82.34 -24.34
C ILE A 8 -43.48 -81.17 -23.39
N VAL A 9 -42.21 -80.90 -23.11
CA VAL A 9 -41.78 -79.68 -22.41
C VAL A 9 -41.85 -78.55 -23.42
N ASP A 10 -42.68 -77.54 -23.16
CA ASP A 10 -42.80 -76.39 -24.05
C ASP A 10 -41.60 -75.45 -23.88
N HIS A 11 -40.56 -75.72 -24.67
CA HIS A 11 -39.33 -74.94 -24.69
C HIS A 11 -39.53 -73.46 -25.05
N THR A 12 -40.65 -73.09 -25.68
CA THR A 12 -40.93 -71.69 -26.06
C THR A 12 -41.31 -70.83 -24.85
N VAL A 13 -42.02 -71.41 -23.87
CA VAL A 13 -42.34 -70.76 -22.60
C VAL A 13 -41.07 -70.48 -21.80
N SER A 14 -40.13 -71.43 -21.77
CA SER A 14 -38.84 -71.29 -21.09
C SER A 14 -37.95 -70.20 -21.71
N ALA A 15 -37.93 -70.06 -23.04
CA ALA A 15 -37.19 -68.98 -23.71
C ALA A 15 -37.74 -67.59 -23.34
N ALA A 16 -39.07 -67.42 -23.38
CA ALA A 16 -39.73 -66.16 -23.00
C ALA A 16 -39.54 -65.81 -21.51
N GLU A 17 -39.32 -66.80 -20.64
CA GLU A 17 -38.96 -66.57 -19.24
C GLU A 17 -37.52 -66.08 -19.08
N LEU A 18 -36.57 -66.66 -19.81
CA LEU A 18 -35.18 -66.22 -19.80
C LEU A 18 -35.03 -64.79 -20.33
N ASP A 19 -35.75 -64.42 -21.40
CA ASP A 19 -35.76 -63.04 -21.93
C ASP A 19 -36.31 -62.03 -20.89
N ARG A 20 -37.38 -62.39 -20.17
CA ARG A 20 -37.92 -61.56 -19.08
C ARG A 20 -36.91 -61.38 -17.94
N ILE A 21 -36.19 -62.44 -17.57
CA ILE A 21 -35.16 -62.39 -16.52
C ILE A 21 -33.97 -61.54 -16.98
N ALA A 22 -33.48 -61.73 -18.20
CA ALA A 22 -32.38 -60.95 -18.77
C ALA A 22 -32.72 -59.46 -18.86
N HIS A 23 -33.92 -59.10 -19.31
CA HIS A 23 -34.39 -57.72 -19.32
C HIS A 23 -34.49 -57.12 -17.91
N ALA A 24 -34.99 -57.88 -16.93
CA ALA A 24 -35.06 -57.44 -15.54
C ALA A 24 -33.66 -57.24 -14.91
N GLN A 25 -32.68 -58.09 -15.25
CA GLN A 25 -31.28 -57.92 -14.85
C GLN A 25 -30.67 -56.66 -15.47
N TRP A 26 -30.87 -56.44 -16.77
CA TRP A 26 -30.39 -55.23 -17.45
C TRP A 26 -30.96 -53.95 -16.83
N MET A 27 -32.27 -53.90 -16.58
CA MET A 27 -32.91 -52.76 -15.89
C MET A 27 -32.36 -52.52 -14.48
N LEU A 28 -32.03 -53.60 -13.75
CA LEU A 28 -31.44 -53.50 -12.41
C LEU A 28 -30.00 -52.96 -12.46
N ASP A 29 -29.22 -53.33 -13.48
CA ASP A 29 -27.84 -52.87 -13.63
C ASP A 29 -27.75 -51.44 -14.18
N ASP A 30 -28.62 -51.03 -15.10
CA ASP A 30 -28.81 -49.62 -15.50
C ASP A 30 -29.20 -48.74 -14.30
N TYR A 31 -30.13 -49.21 -13.46
CA TYR A 31 -30.48 -48.51 -12.22
C TYR A 31 -29.29 -48.36 -11.26
N LYS A 32 -28.48 -49.42 -11.06
CA LYS A 32 -27.27 -49.34 -10.23
C LYS A 32 -26.25 -48.35 -10.80
N ALA A 33 -26.01 -48.38 -12.11
CA ALA A 33 -25.08 -47.47 -12.77
C ALA A 33 -25.47 -46.00 -12.54
N ARG A 34 -26.74 -45.64 -12.80
CA ARG A 34 -27.25 -44.27 -12.56
C ARG A 34 -27.24 -43.86 -11.09
N ARG A 35 -27.50 -44.80 -10.17
CA ARG A 35 -27.35 -44.56 -8.73
C ARG A 35 -25.90 -44.25 -8.37
N ASP A 36 -24.95 -45.00 -8.93
CA ASP A 36 -23.54 -44.85 -8.60
C ASP A 36 -22.94 -43.58 -9.22
N GLU A 37 -23.38 -43.19 -10.42
CA GLU A 37 -23.13 -41.86 -11.01
C GLU A 37 -23.62 -40.74 -10.06
N LEU A 38 -24.87 -40.81 -9.60
CA LEU A 38 -25.45 -39.83 -8.67
C LEU A 38 -24.69 -39.78 -7.33
N LEU A 39 -24.20 -40.91 -6.82
CA LEU A 39 -23.39 -40.95 -5.61
C LEU A 39 -22.02 -40.30 -5.79
N VAL A 40 -21.40 -40.41 -6.98
CA VAL A 40 -20.17 -39.72 -7.33
C VAL A 40 -20.41 -38.21 -7.42
N GLU A 41 -21.48 -37.77 -8.10
CA GLU A 41 -21.85 -36.35 -8.18
C GLU A 41 -22.14 -35.75 -6.79
N LEU A 42 -22.90 -36.45 -5.94
CA LEU A 42 -23.18 -36.03 -4.57
C LEU A 42 -21.90 -35.92 -3.71
N ASN A 43 -20.93 -36.80 -3.93
CA ASN A 43 -19.63 -36.71 -3.26
C ASN A 43 -18.83 -35.50 -3.76
N MET A 44 -18.81 -35.22 -5.06
CA MET A 44 -18.18 -34.02 -5.62
C MET A 44 -18.84 -32.73 -5.13
N PHE A 45 -20.17 -32.70 -5.03
CA PHE A 45 -20.91 -31.59 -4.43
C PHE A 45 -20.45 -31.29 -3.00
N ARG A 46 -20.38 -32.31 -2.14
CA ARG A 46 -19.94 -32.18 -0.73
C ARG A 46 -18.47 -31.76 -0.58
N VAL A 47 -17.60 -32.18 -1.51
CA VAL A 47 -16.20 -31.72 -1.54
C VAL A 47 -16.12 -30.25 -1.91
N ASN A 48 -16.90 -29.81 -2.91
CA ASN A 48 -16.98 -28.40 -3.31
C ASN A 48 -17.59 -27.51 -2.22
N GLU A 49 -18.63 -27.99 -1.53
CA GLU A 49 -19.27 -27.32 -0.39
C GLU A 49 -18.23 -27.02 0.71
N ARG A 50 -17.48 -28.03 1.16
CA ARG A 50 -16.40 -27.84 2.15
C ARG A 50 -15.30 -26.89 1.66
N PHE A 51 -14.88 -27.00 0.40
CA PHE A 51 -13.87 -26.10 -0.16
C PHE A 51 -14.34 -24.63 -0.17
N ILE A 52 -15.63 -24.38 -0.41
CA ILE A 52 -16.22 -23.05 -0.31
C ILE A 52 -16.22 -22.57 1.15
N GLU A 53 -16.59 -23.42 2.11
CA GLU A 53 -16.53 -23.10 3.55
C GLU A 53 -15.11 -22.73 4.00
N GLU A 54 -14.11 -23.54 3.68
CA GLU A 54 -12.69 -23.30 3.98
C GLU A 54 -12.19 -21.98 3.34
N THR A 55 -12.63 -21.69 2.11
CA THR A 55 -12.31 -20.43 1.40
C THR A 55 -12.95 -19.22 2.08
N LEU A 56 -14.20 -19.33 2.52
CA LEU A 56 -14.92 -18.27 3.24
C LEU A 56 -14.31 -18.01 4.62
N GLN A 57 -13.89 -19.06 5.34
CA GLN A 57 -13.16 -18.93 6.61
C GLN A 57 -11.84 -18.18 6.40
N THR A 58 -11.03 -18.59 5.41
CA THR A 58 -9.76 -17.91 5.07
C THR A 58 -9.99 -16.43 4.75
N LEU A 59 -11.07 -16.10 4.03
CA LEU A 59 -11.43 -14.71 3.72
C LEU A 59 -11.88 -13.92 4.97
N ALA A 60 -12.52 -14.55 5.94
CA ALA A 60 -12.86 -13.91 7.21
C ALA A 60 -11.61 -13.63 8.05
N GLU A 61 -10.68 -14.59 8.15
CA GLU A 61 -9.41 -14.45 8.85
C GLU A 61 -8.56 -13.30 8.26
N LEU A 62 -8.40 -13.24 6.94
CA LEU A 62 -7.69 -12.15 6.27
C LEU A 62 -8.34 -10.77 6.47
N ASN A 63 -9.67 -10.69 6.59
CA ASN A 63 -10.34 -9.43 6.89
C ASN A 63 -10.12 -8.99 8.35
N LYS A 64 -10.04 -9.94 9.28
CA LYS A 64 -9.71 -9.68 10.69
C LYS A 64 -8.27 -9.16 10.83
N GLU A 65 -7.29 -9.83 10.20
CA GLU A 65 -5.90 -9.34 10.17
C GLU A 65 -5.77 -7.94 9.55
N LYS A 66 -6.55 -7.66 8.50
CA LYS A 66 -6.61 -6.33 7.88
C LYS A 66 -7.16 -5.26 8.83
N GLU A 67 -8.16 -5.58 9.64
CA GLU A 67 -8.72 -4.66 10.64
C GLU A 67 -7.71 -4.38 11.75
N GLU A 68 -7.06 -5.42 12.29
CA GLU A 68 -5.98 -5.32 13.28
C GLU A 68 -4.80 -4.48 12.76
N HIS A 69 -4.36 -4.70 11.53
CA HIS A 69 -3.33 -3.87 10.89
C HIS A 69 -3.78 -2.41 10.70
N SER A 70 -5.06 -2.16 10.42
CA SER A 70 -5.61 -0.81 10.31
C SER A 70 -5.58 -0.08 11.66
N GLU A 71 -5.92 -0.76 12.75
CA GLU A 71 -5.83 -0.22 14.11
C GLU A 71 -4.38 0.11 14.51
N ILE A 72 -3.44 -0.81 14.25
CA ILE A 72 -2.00 -0.59 14.51
C ILE A 72 -1.50 0.66 13.77
N ILE A 73 -1.88 0.85 12.50
CA ILE A 73 -1.52 2.04 11.72
C ILE A 73 -2.14 3.32 12.30
N GLN A 74 -3.39 3.27 12.78
CA GLN A 74 -4.02 4.41 13.45
C GLN A 74 -3.28 4.79 14.74
N ASN A 75 -2.88 3.81 15.55
CA ASN A 75 -2.14 4.04 16.79
C ASN A 75 -0.74 4.62 16.52
N ILE A 76 0.02 4.08 15.56
CA ILE A 76 1.33 4.65 15.15
C ILE A 76 1.20 6.11 14.71
N ASN A 77 0.13 6.47 14.00
CA ASN A 77 -0.10 7.85 13.57
C ASN A 77 -0.44 8.78 14.74
N GLN A 78 -1.18 8.30 15.76
CA GLN A 78 -1.44 9.06 16.99
C GLN A 78 -0.16 9.25 17.80
N ASP A 79 0.63 8.20 17.99
CA ASP A 79 1.90 8.27 18.74
C ASP A 79 2.90 9.21 18.05
N LYS A 80 2.95 9.19 16.71
CA LYS A 80 3.71 10.17 15.94
C LYS A 80 3.29 11.62 16.26
N GLN A 81 1.99 11.91 16.26
CA GLN A 81 1.48 13.26 16.54
C GLN A 81 1.78 13.71 17.98
N ARG A 82 1.70 12.78 18.95
CA ARG A 82 2.09 13.04 20.35
C ARG A 82 3.57 13.39 20.44
N LEU A 83 4.45 12.55 19.88
CA LEU A 83 5.89 12.80 19.87
C LEU A 83 6.28 14.09 19.11
N GLU A 84 5.58 14.44 18.03
CA GLU A 84 5.78 15.72 17.34
C GLU A 84 5.38 16.92 18.20
N THR A 85 4.39 16.76 19.09
CA THR A 85 3.99 17.79 20.08
C THR A 85 5.01 17.88 21.21
N ASP A 86 5.32 16.75 21.86
CA ASP A 86 6.31 16.65 22.96
C ASP A 86 7.67 17.23 22.56
N MET A 87 8.08 17.05 21.29
CA MET A 87 9.32 17.62 20.75
C MET A 87 9.28 19.14 20.57
N GLU A 88 8.13 19.73 20.22
CA GLU A 88 8.03 21.19 20.10
C GLU A 88 7.93 21.85 21.48
N ASP A 89 7.22 21.23 22.42
CA ASP A 89 7.15 21.66 23.82
C ASP A 89 8.55 21.61 24.47
N ALA A 90 9.29 20.51 24.33
CA ALA A 90 10.66 20.42 24.82
C ALA A 90 11.61 21.46 24.18
N ARG A 91 11.40 21.81 22.90
CA ARG A 91 12.13 22.90 22.22
C ARG A 91 11.69 24.28 22.69
N PHE A 92 10.44 24.46 23.09
CA PHE A 92 9.95 25.69 23.70
C PHE A 92 10.60 25.90 25.07
N ASP A 93 10.55 24.89 25.94
CA ASP A 93 11.19 24.90 27.25
C ASP A 93 12.71 25.13 27.15
N GLN A 94 13.38 24.46 26.20
CA GLN A 94 14.80 24.71 25.94
C GLN A 94 15.05 26.18 25.60
N ARG A 95 14.31 26.76 24.65
CA ARG A 95 14.44 28.18 24.28
C ARG A 95 14.17 29.12 25.47
N GLU A 96 13.21 28.79 26.32
CA GLU A 96 12.88 29.58 27.50
C GLU A 96 14.02 29.54 28.55
N ILE A 97 14.63 28.37 28.76
CA ILE A 97 15.82 28.19 29.62
C ILE A 97 17.02 28.94 29.04
N GLU A 98 17.29 28.82 27.74
CA GLU A 98 18.39 29.52 27.06
C GLU A 98 18.25 31.06 27.19
N GLN A 99 17.04 31.60 27.01
CA GLN A 99 16.76 33.03 27.25
C GLN A 99 16.92 33.44 28.72
N LYS A 100 16.49 32.60 29.67
CA LYS A 100 16.71 32.84 31.11
C LYS A 100 18.20 32.83 31.47
N LEU A 101 18.98 31.96 30.85
CA LEU A 101 20.43 31.87 31.06
C LEU A 101 21.17 33.07 30.46
N MET A 102 20.82 33.48 29.24
CA MET A 102 21.37 34.68 28.58
C MET A 102 21.15 35.95 29.43
N LYS A 103 19.93 36.17 29.94
CA LYS A 103 19.63 37.30 30.83
C LYS A 103 20.45 37.29 32.12
N LYS A 104 20.73 36.10 32.69
CA LYS A 104 21.61 35.94 33.87
C LYS A 104 23.07 36.22 33.53
N TYR A 105 23.55 35.77 32.38
CA TYR A 105 24.90 36.04 31.88
C TYR A 105 25.14 37.54 31.69
N GLU A 106 24.25 38.25 31.01
CA GLU A 106 24.34 39.70 30.83
C GLU A 106 24.31 40.48 32.15
N ALA A 107 23.59 39.97 33.15
CA ALA A 107 23.57 40.57 34.49
C ALA A 107 24.88 40.33 35.24
N LEU A 108 25.47 39.14 35.12
CA LEU A 108 26.78 38.80 35.69
C LEU A 108 27.88 39.67 35.10
N MET A 109 27.95 39.80 33.77
CA MET A 109 28.91 40.66 33.08
C MET A 109 28.82 42.12 33.58
N ARG A 110 27.60 42.68 33.64
CA ARG A 110 27.38 44.04 34.18
C ARG A 110 27.83 44.23 35.62
N VAL A 111 27.73 43.20 36.47
CA VAL A 111 28.21 43.25 37.87
C VAL A 111 29.73 43.11 37.94
N MET A 112 30.33 42.28 37.08
CA MET A 112 31.78 42.16 36.95
C MET A 112 32.42 43.50 36.55
N ASP A 113 31.90 44.14 35.49
CA ASP A 113 32.37 45.46 35.03
C ASP A 113 32.28 46.52 36.14
N GLN A 114 31.12 46.63 36.79
CA GLN A 114 30.91 47.54 37.93
C GLN A 114 31.83 47.26 39.13
N SER A 115 32.24 46.01 39.33
CA SER A 115 33.16 45.62 40.40
C SER A 115 34.60 46.01 40.04
N ASN A 116 35.00 45.80 38.79
CA ASN A 116 36.30 46.20 38.26
C ASN A 116 36.47 47.74 38.26
N ASP A 117 35.44 48.50 37.88
CA ASP A 117 35.45 49.97 37.98
C ASP A 117 35.67 50.44 39.43
N ARG A 118 34.97 49.83 40.40
CA ARG A 118 35.13 50.16 41.82
C ARG A 118 36.50 49.77 42.40
N LEU A 119 37.05 48.62 41.99
CA LEU A 119 38.41 48.20 42.38
C LEU A 119 39.45 49.21 41.87
N LYS A 120 39.27 49.69 40.64
CA LYS A 120 40.10 50.73 40.03
C LYS A 120 39.98 52.09 40.72
N GLU A 121 38.77 52.52 41.07
CA GLU A 121 38.54 53.72 41.90
C GLU A 121 39.18 53.61 43.29
N ALA A 122 39.20 52.41 43.88
CA ALA A 122 39.81 52.12 45.18
C ALA A 122 41.34 51.93 45.12
N GLY A 123 41.96 51.91 43.93
CA GLY A 123 43.40 51.71 43.76
C GLY A 123 43.88 50.26 43.96
N VAL A 124 43.00 49.27 43.83
CA VAL A 124 43.30 47.84 44.02
C VAL A 124 43.40 47.14 42.67
N GLU A 125 44.59 47.18 42.04
CA GLU A 125 44.78 46.68 40.67
C GLU A 125 44.95 45.15 40.59
N GLU A 126 45.45 44.50 41.66
CA GLU A 126 45.88 43.09 41.67
C GLU A 126 44.72 42.07 41.67
N THR A 127 43.46 42.52 41.76
CA THR A 127 42.27 41.64 41.93
C THR A 127 41.20 41.81 40.85
N THR A 128 41.59 42.28 39.65
CA THR A 128 40.67 42.48 38.52
C THR A 128 40.02 41.15 38.10
N LEU A 129 38.69 41.08 38.13
CA LEU A 129 37.89 39.92 37.70
C LEU A 129 37.92 39.81 36.18
N ASN A 130 38.19 38.61 35.65
CA ASN A 130 38.50 38.42 34.23
C ASN A 130 37.46 37.53 33.52
N GLN A 131 37.40 37.65 32.19
CA GLN A 131 36.54 36.82 31.34
C GLN A 131 36.75 35.30 31.57
N ASN A 132 37.97 34.88 31.92
CA ASN A 132 38.30 33.50 32.27
C ASN A 132 37.47 32.94 33.44
N ASP A 133 37.10 33.79 34.42
CA ASP A 133 36.29 33.39 35.59
C ASP A 133 34.84 33.07 35.18
N VAL A 134 34.38 33.68 34.09
CA VAL A 134 33.06 33.47 33.50
C VAL A 134 33.08 32.29 32.52
N ASP A 135 34.15 32.16 31.72
CA ASP A 135 34.31 31.07 30.75
C ASP A 135 34.50 29.70 31.44
N ALA A 136 34.96 29.69 32.69
CA ALA A 136 35.04 28.50 33.55
C ALA A 136 33.66 27.90 33.94
N LEU A 137 32.54 28.60 33.69
CA LEU A 137 31.19 28.14 34.02
C LEU A 137 30.59 27.14 33.01
N GLU A 138 31.35 26.71 32.00
CA GLU A 138 30.97 25.74 30.95
C GLU A 138 29.62 26.04 30.24
N ILE A 139 29.20 27.31 30.18
CA ILE A 139 27.94 27.71 29.57
C ILE A 139 27.94 27.31 28.07
N PRO A 140 26.87 26.65 27.56
CA PRO A 140 26.82 26.18 26.18
C PRO A 140 27.13 27.29 25.17
N LYS A 141 28.16 27.06 24.35
CA LYS A 141 28.80 28.09 23.53
C LYS A 141 27.86 28.75 22.50
N HIS A 142 26.79 28.07 22.08
CA HIS A 142 25.78 28.66 21.19
C HIS A 142 24.93 29.74 21.86
N ILE A 143 24.73 29.66 23.18
CA ILE A 143 24.01 30.67 23.98
C ILE A 143 24.89 31.92 24.15
N LEU A 144 26.18 31.72 24.44
CA LEU A 144 27.17 32.80 24.56
C LEU A 144 27.37 33.54 23.23
N ALA A 145 27.47 32.79 22.12
CA ALA A 145 27.61 33.37 20.79
C ALA A 145 26.43 34.29 20.40
N ALA A 146 25.21 33.97 20.83
CA ALA A 146 24.05 34.82 20.58
C ALA A 146 24.07 36.13 21.38
N SER A 147 24.55 36.11 22.63
CA SER A 147 24.74 37.34 23.44
C SER A 147 25.83 38.25 22.83
N LEU A 148 26.95 37.67 22.42
CA LEU A 148 28.03 38.39 21.73
C LEU A 148 27.58 38.96 20.37
N ALA A 149 26.81 38.20 19.58
CA ALA A 149 26.29 38.68 18.30
C ALA A 149 25.29 39.85 18.46
N ALA A 150 24.47 39.82 19.51
CA ALA A 150 23.55 40.91 19.85
C ALA A 150 24.28 42.21 20.25
N ALA A 151 25.44 42.11 20.89
CA ALA A 151 26.28 43.26 21.25
C ALA A 151 27.01 43.91 20.06
N VAL A 152 27.18 43.19 18.93
CA VAL A 152 28.03 43.61 17.80
C VAL A 152 27.24 44.12 16.59
N SER A 153 25.90 43.97 16.56
CA SER A 153 25.08 44.30 15.38
C SER A 153 24.13 45.50 15.57
N PRO A 154 24.50 46.72 15.14
CA PRO A 154 23.51 47.71 14.75
C PRO A 154 22.77 47.24 13.48
N ALA A 155 21.50 47.62 13.33
CA ALA A 155 20.61 47.07 12.32
C ALA A 155 21.13 47.11 10.87
N SER A 156 21.12 45.96 10.19
CA SER A 156 21.11 45.85 8.72
C SER A 156 20.56 44.50 8.27
N SER A 157 19.82 44.53 7.16
CA SER A 157 19.01 43.42 6.63
C SER A 157 19.77 42.42 5.75
N SER A 158 19.18 41.22 5.62
CA SER A 158 19.23 40.30 4.45
C SER A 158 20.12 39.04 4.53
N SER A 159 19.42 37.90 4.58
CA SER A 159 19.54 36.77 3.63
C SER A 159 20.84 35.95 3.47
N ALA A 160 20.70 34.64 3.73
CA ALA A 160 21.55 33.52 3.27
C ALA A 160 22.97 33.41 3.91
N ALA A 161 23.65 32.25 3.97
CA ALA A 161 23.35 30.92 3.43
C ALA A 161 23.97 29.78 4.31
N THR A 162 23.58 28.56 3.98
CA THR A 162 24.19 27.25 4.31
C THR A 162 25.74 27.18 4.36
N ALA A 163 26.32 26.38 5.29
CA ALA A 163 26.93 25.05 5.01
C ALA A 163 28.01 24.57 6.05
N ALA A 164 28.09 23.23 6.24
CA ALA A 164 29.17 22.44 6.90
C ALA A 164 29.44 22.74 8.41
N ILE A 165 30.07 21.93 9.27
CA ILE A 165 30.85 20.65 9.26
C ILE A 165 30.43 19.87 10.55
N GLY A 166 30.51 18.53 10.74
CA GLY A 166 30.84 17.41 9.85
C GLY A 166 31.67 16.28 10.55
N SER A 167 31.11 15.06 10.70
CA SER A 167 31.74 13.78 11.12
C SER A 167 32.23 13.59 12.57
N ALA A 168 31.64 12.61 13.30
CA ALA A 168 32.28 11.29 13.55
C ALA A 168 31.68 10.52 14.76
N ALA A 169 31.07 9.36 14.52
CA ALA A 169 31.03 8.22 15.47
C ALA A 169 30.66 6.94 14.71
N ARG A 170 31.55 5.94 14.69
CA ARG A 170 31.25 4.60 14.18
C ARG A 170 30.87 3.71 15.36
N VAL A 171 29.65 3.18 15.38
CA VAL A 171 29.28 2.05 16.25
C VAL A 171 28.97 0.86 15.36
N ALA A 172 29.65 -0.25 15.60
CA ALA A 172 29.44 -1.49 14.86
C ALA A 172 28.09 -2.12 15.23
N THR A 173 27.33 -2.54 14.23
CA THR A 173 26.14 -3.38 14.40
C THR A 173 26.19 -4.58 13.45
N SER A 174 25.59 -5.68 13.90
CA SER A 174 25.75 -7.03 13.38
C SER A 174 25.04 -7.30 12.04
N ALA A 175 25.43 -8.40 11.40
CA ALA A 175 24.95 -8.82 10.09
C ALA A 175 23.41 -9.06 10.01
N PRO A 176 22.80 -8.90 8.82
CA PRO A 176 21.39 -9.22 8.60
C PRO A 176 21.16 -10.74 8.48
N PRO A 177 19.98 -11.26 8.88
CA PRO A 177 19.63 -12.66 8.71
C PRO A 177 19.35 -13.00 7.24
N THR A 178 19.67 -14.23 6.85
CA THR A 178 19.41 -14.80 5.52
C THR A 178 17.92 -15.07 5.28
N PRO A 179 17.40 -14.87 4.05
CA PRO A 179 16.02 -15.24 3.73
C PRO A 179 15.86 -16.76 3.63
N VAL A 180 14.86 -17.31 4.32
CA VAL A 180 14.48 -18.72 4.23
C VAL A 180 13.87 -19.02 2.86
N GLN A 181 14.42 -20.01 2.16
CA GLN A 181 13.99 -20.41 0.82
C GLN A 181 12.97 -21.55 0.90
N ILE A 182 11.68 -21.23 0.80
CA ILE A 182 10.59 -22.21 0.76
C ILE A 182 10.49 -22.81 -0.66
N PRO A 183 10.43 -24.15 -0.82
CA PRO A 183 10.32 -24.78 -2.13
C PRO A 183 8.91 -24.61 -2.74
N PRO A 184 8.78 -24.52 -4.08
CA PRO A 184 7.48 -24.38 -4.74
C PRO A 184 6.73 -25.72 -4.80
N HIS A 185 5.57 -25.80 -4.14
CA HIS A 185 4.65 -26.94 -4.29
C HIS A 185 3.86 -26.84 -5.62
N PRO A 186 3.70 -27.96 -6.37
CA PRO A 186 3.19 -27.91 -7.75
C PRO A 186 1.66 -28.13 -7.86
N LEU A 187 0.83 -27.23 -7.30
CA LEU A 187 -0.65 -27.33 -7.44
C LEU A 187 -1.41 -26.03 -7.75
N LEU A 188 -0.75 -24.88 -7.97
CA LEU A 188 -1.41 -23.59 -8.27
C LEU A 188 -1.11 -23.02 -9.66
N ALA A 189 -1.04 -23.90 -10.67
CA ALA A 189 -0.73 -23.53 -12.07
C ALA A 189 -1.97 -23.25 -12.95
N HIS A 190 -3.18 -23.13 -12.38
CA HIS A 190 -4.44 -23.08 -13.14
C HIS A 190 -5.49 -22.07 -12.64
N PHE A 191 -5.07 -20.84 -12.33
CA PHE A 191 -5.99 -19.70 -12.19
C PHE A 191 -5.48 -18.47 -12.96
N GLN A 192 -5.66 -18.48 -14.29
CA GLN A 192 -5.52 -17.28 -15.13
C GLN A 192 -6.92 -16.83 -15.54
N GLY A 193 -7.41 -15.72 -14.98
CA GLY A 193 -8.68 -15.13 -15.44
C GLY A 193 -9.56 -14.47 -14.38
N PHE A 194 -9.01 -13.57 -13.56
CA PHE A 194 -9.84 -12.60 -12.83
C PHE A 194 -9.32 -11.18 -13.04
N SER A 195 -10.20 -10.29 -13.50
CA SER A 195 -9.87 -8.90 -13.83
C SER A 195 -10.05 -7.99 -12.60
N PRO A 196 -9.05 -7.23 -12.17
CA PRO A 196 -9.18 -6.36 -11.00
C PRO A 196 -9.79 -5.01 -11.42
N SER A 197 -11.08 -4.80 -11.13
CA SER A 197 -11.76 -3.52 -11.42
C SER A 197 -12.80 -3.11 -10.34
N LEU A 198 -12.77 -3.72 -9.16
CA LEU A 198 -13.76 -3.49 -8.08
C LEU A 198 -13.14 -3.07 -6.73
N PHE A 199 -11.85 -2.78 -6.67
CA PHE A 199 -11.17 -2.30 -5.46
C PHE A 199 -10.73 -0.84 -5.59
N SER A 200 -11.72 0.06 -5.69
CA SER A 200 -11.51 1.50 -5.47
C SER A 200 -11.50 1.79 -3.98
N ASN A 201 -10.48 2.49 -3.48
CA ASN A 201 -10.35 2.81 -2.05
C ASN A 201 -11.47 3.75 -1.57
N PRO A 202 -12.23 3.42 -0.50
CA PRO A 202 -13.25 4.31 0.04
C PRO A 202 -12.66 5.58 0.69
N PHE A 203 -11.35 5.60 0.99
CA PHE A 203 -10.68 6.74 1.63
C PHE A 203 -10.51 7.96 0.71
N GLU A 204 -10.28 7.77 -0.60
CA GLU A 204 -10.16 8.92 -1.52
C GLU A 204 -11.51 9.61 -1.79
N GLN A 205 -12.61 8.86 -1.76
CA GLN A 205 -13.94 9.39 -2.06
C GLN A 205 -14.46 10.35 -0.98
N PHE A 206 -13.96 10.26 0.26
CA PHE A 206 -14.35 11.15 1.35
C PHE A 206 -13.64 12.53 1.30
N MET A 207 -12.35 12.58 0.93
CA MET A 207 -11.63 13.86 0.86
C MET A 207 -12.07 14.76 -0.31
N MET A 208 -12.63 14.19 -1.38
CA MET A 208 -13.04 14.99 -2.56
C MET A 208 -14.42 15.67 -2.38
N ALA A 209 -15.24 15.22 -1.42
CA ALA A 209 -16.58 15.76 -1.19
C ALA A 209 -16.62 17.04 -0.32
N ALA A 210 -15.53 17.39 0.37
CA ALA A 210 -15.50 18.43 1.39
C ALA A 210 -15.17 19.86 0.88
N GLN A 211 -14.93 20.07 -0.43
CA GLN A 211 -14.51 21.37 -0.99
C GLN A 211 -15.54 22.05 -1.91
N ALA A 212 -16.80 21.58 -1.96
CA ALA A 212 -17.84 22.13 -2.83
C ALA A 212 -19.02 22.73 -2.04
N SER A 213 -18.83 23.90 -1.41
CA SER A 213 -19.93 24.63 -0.75
C SER A 213 -19.80 26.16 -0.83
N SER A 214 -20.40 26.77 -1.88
CA SER A 214 -21.02 28.12 -1.84
C SER A 214 -21.84 28.40 -3.11
N PRO A 215 -22.84 29.31 -3.10
CA PRO A 215 -24.05 29.14 -3.92
C PRO A 215 -24.38 30.28 -4.91
N ALA A 216 -24.96 29.93 -6.07
CA ALA A 216 -25.77 30.74 -7.00
C ALA A 216 -26.11 29.86 -8.25
N ALA A 217 -27.17 30.03 -9.05
CA ALA A 217 -28.46 30.72 -8.90
C ALA A 217 -29.45 30.14 -9.95
N PHE A 218 -30.74 30.50 -9.84
CA PHE A 218 -31.87 30.25 -10.75
C PHE A 218 -31.57 29.94 -12.25
N ALA A 219 -32.16 28.85 -12.78
CA ALA A 219 -33.19 28.89 -13.86
C ALA A 219 -33.62 27.49 -14.36
N ARG A 220 -34.85 27.41 -14.89
CA ARG A 220 -35.55 26.29 -15.58
C ARG A 220 -36.23 26.92 -16.84
N PRO A 221 -36.91 26.21 -17.77
CA PRO A 221 -36.95 24.78 -18.15
C PRO A 221 -36.89 24.57 -19.71
N SER A 222 -37.39 23.40 -20.19
CA SER A 222 -37.77 23.04 -21.59
C SER A 222 -36.62 22.66 -22.56
N THR A 223 -36.78 21.73 -23.53
CA THR A 223 -38.00 21.08 -24.09
C THR A 223 -37.70 19.66 -24.66
N VAL A 224 -38.71 18.77 -24.66
CA VAL A 224 -38.83 17.55 -25.49
C VAL A 224 -39.33 17.92 -26.92
N PRO A 225 -39.24 17.09 -28.01
CA PRO A 225 -39.60 15.65 -28.02
C PRO A 225 -38.92 14.68 -29.04
N SER A 226 -39.21 13.39 -28.80
CA SER A 226 -39.49 12.24 -29.70
C SER A 226 -39.02 12.17 -31.17
N GLY A 227 -38.53 10.98 -31.55
CA GLY A 227 -38.47 10.53 -32.95
C GLY A 227 -37.99 9.07 -33.11
N ILE A 228 -38.92 8.14 -33.36
CA ILE A 228 -38.64 6.74 -33.73
C ILE A 228 -38.78 6.60 -35.25
N SER A 229 -37.84 5.95 -35.96
CA SER A 229 -38.09 5.23 -37.23
C SER A 229 -36.92 4.33 -37.69
N THR A 230 -37.19 3.03 -37.72
CA THR A 230 -36.88 2.04 -38.79
C THR A 230 -35.63 2.14 -39.69
N LEU A 231 -34.79 1.10 -39.56
CA LEU A 231 -34.26 0.21 -40.62
C LEU A 231 -34.33 0.65 -42.10
N SER A 232 -33.18 0.67 -42.78
CA SER A 232 -32.94 -0.08 -44.03
C SER A 232 -31.46 -0.12 -44.40
N ALA A 233 -31.03 -1.22 -45.03
CA ALA A 233 -29.66 -1.43 -45.50
C ALA A 233 -29.46 -0.94 -46.94
N LEU A 234 -28.21 -0.65 -47.32
CA LEU A 234 -27.72 -0.78 -48.70
C LEU A 234 -26.18 -0.88 -48.72
N LYS A 235 -25.64 -1.74 -49.59
CA LYS A 235 -24.20 -1.89 -49.86
C LYS A 235 -23.75 -0.81 -50.86
N SER A 236 -22.53 -0.30 -50.72
CA SER A 236 -21.44 -0.51 -51.69
C SER A 236 -20.18 0.29 -51.33
N ALA A 237 -19.02 -0.18 -51.80
CA ALA A 237 -17.72 0.40 -51.48
C ALA A 237 -17.39 1.63 -52.34
N SER A 238 -16.60 2.57 -51.80
CA SER A 238 -15.39 3.14 -52.43
C SER A 238 -14.69 4.17 -51.54
N SER A 239 -13.46 3.87 -51.14
CA SER A 239 -12.33 4.79 -50.87
C SER A 239 -12.60 6.30 -50.64
N ALA A 240 -12.56 6.74 -49.38
CA ALA A 240 -11.97 8.03 -48.99
C ALA A 240 -11.46 7.96 -47.55
N SER A 241 -10.15 8.15 -47.35
CA SER A 241 -9.48 7.99 -46.06
C SER A 241 -9.69 9.17 -45.12
N SER A 242 -10.35 8.94 -43.99
CA SER A 242 -10.28 9.80 -42.80
C SER A 242 -10.18 8.93 -41.54
N SER A 243 -9.11 8.13 -41.47
CA SER A 243 -8.79 7.39 -40.25
C SER A 243 -8.33 8.36 -39.17
N SER A 244 -9.25 8.74 -38.29
CA SER A 244 -8.94 9.29 -36.98
C SER A 244 -7.86 8.42 -36.34
N GLY A 245 -6.66 8.96 -36.15
CA GLY A 245 -5.55 8.23 -35.59
C GLY A 245 -5.76 8.01 -34.10
N ASP A 246 -6.52 6.99 -33.72
CA ASP A 246 -6.76 6.61 -32.33
C ASP A 246 -5.43 6.43 -31.59
N HIS A 247 -5.05 7.44 -30.83
CA HIS A 247 -3.96 7.38 -29.86
C HIS A 247 -4.41 6.50 -28.68
N GLN A 248 -4.44 5.18 -28.91
CA GLN A 248 -4.48 4.22 -27.82
C GLN A 248 -3.27 4.45 -26.93
N SER A 249 -3.53 5.02 -25.75
CA SER A 249 -2.51 5.19 -24.72
C SER A 249 -1.89 3.82 -24.39
N PRO A 250 -0.55 3.67 -24.42
CA PRO A 250 0.07 2.36 -24.27
C PRO A 250 -0.35 1.65 -22.96
N PRO A 251 -0.70 0.35 -23.00
CA PRO A 251 -1.28 -0.34 -21.86
C PRO A 251 -0.34 -0.30 -20.65
N MET A 252 -0.88 0.07 -19.49
CA MET A 252 -0.11 0.26 -18.26
C MET A 252 0.61 -1.03 -17.82
N LYS A 253 1.71 -0.89 -17.08
CA LYS A 253 2.42 -2.00 -16.43
C LYS A 253 2.37 -1.83 -14.92
N THR A 254 2.31 -2.93 -14.19
CA THR A 254 2.41 -2.93 -12.73
C THR A 254 3.87 -2.71 -12.29
N CYS A 255 4.11 -1.82 -11.33
CA CYS A 255 5.42 -1.67 -10.69
C CYS A 255 5.76 -2.91 -9.86
N GLN A 256 6.96 -3.47 -10.01
CA GLN A 256 7.36 -4.68 -9.30
C GLN A 256 7.76 -4.46 -7.83
N SER A 257 7.76 -3.22 -7.35
CA SER A 257 8.17 -2.86 -5.97
C SER A 257 7.03 -2.32 -5.11
N CYS A 258 6.04 -1.64 -5.69
CA CYS A 258 4.88 -1.09 -4.98
C CYS A 258 3.53 -1.50 -5.57
N PHE A 259 3.53 -2.36 -6.59
CA PHE A 259 2.33 -2.90 -7.26
C PHE A 259 1.35 -1.89 -7.88
N GLN A 260 1.71 -0.60 -7.90
CA GLN A 260 0.93 0.44 -8.57
C GLN A 260 1.06 0.39 -10.09
N GLN A 261 0.01 0.78 -10.81
CA GLN A 261 0.04 0.90 -12.27
C GLN A 261 0.88 2.11 -12.71
N ILE A 262 1.83 1.88 -13.61
CA ILE A 262 2.72 2.90 -14.18
C ILE A 262 2.74 2.79 -15.71
N HIS A 263 3.03 3.88 -16.42
CA HIS A 263 3.11 3.86 -17.88
C HIS A 263 4.14 2.83 -18.37
N ARG A 264 3.84 2.08 -19.45
CA ARG A 264 4.65 0.92 -19.90
C ARG A 264 6.12 1.25 -20.14
N ASN A 265 6.39 2.46 -20.63
CA ASN A 265 7.73 2.94 -20.95
C ASN A 265 8.39 3.76 -19.82
N ALA A 266 7.76 3.89 -18.64
CA ALA A 266 8.35 4.58 -17.50
C ALA A 266 9.63 3.85 -17.02
N PRO A 267 10.80 4.51 -16.96
CA PRO A 267 12.06 3.87 -16.52
C PRO A 267 12.10 3.67 -14.99
N ILE A 268 11.34 4.46 -14.26
CA ILE A 268 11.28 4.54 -12.80
C ILE A 268 9.81 4.64 -12.37
N CYS A 269 9.45 4.07 -11.23
CA CYS A 269 8.12 4.32 -10.64
C CYS A 269 8.07 5.72 -10.03
N PRO A 270 7.04 6.55 -10.31
CA PRO A 270 6.92 7.88 -9.69
C PRO A 270 6.67 7.78 -8.17
N MET A 271 5.97 6.75 -7.71
CA MET A 271 5.61 6.59 -6.29
C MET A 271 6.80 6.14 -5.43
N CYS A 272 7.46 5.03 -5.79
CA CYS A 272 8.49 4.41 -4.95
C CYS A 272 9.94 4.59 -5.47
N LYS A 273 10.13 5.32 -6.58
CA LYS A 273 11.44 5.56 -7.24
C LYS A 273 12.24 4.30 -7.61
N SER A 274 11.64 3.11 -7.56
CA SER A 274 12.29 1.85 -7.97
C SER A 274 12.41 1.77 -9.50
N LYS A 275 13.55 1.28 -10.00
CA LYS A 275 13.81 1.08 -11.44
C LYS A 275 12.93 -0.05 -11.98
N SER A 276 12.20 0.20 -13.06
CA SER A 276 11.39 -0.83 -13.72
C SER A 276 12.24 -1.69 -14.65
N ARG A 277 12.44 -2.97 -14.33
CA ARG A 277 13.05 -3.95 -15.25
C ARG A 277 11.98 -4.51 -16.21
N SER A 278 12.28 -4.51 -17.51
CA SER A 278 11.44 -5.18 -18.51
C SER A 278 11.62 -6.70 -18.45
N LYS A 279 10.53 -7.47 -18.48
CA LYS A 279 10.58 -8.95 -18.41
C LYS A 279 11.34 -9.60 -19.59
N ASN A 280 11.38 -8.96 -20.76
CA ASN A 280 12.25 -9.37 -21.89
C ASN A 280 13.41 -8.38 -22.08
N PRO A 281 14.58 -8.59 -21.46
CA PRO A 281 15.79 -7.88 -21.87
C PRO A 281 16.15 -8.27 -23.31
N LYS A 282 16.40 -7.29 -24.19
CA LYS A 282 16.90 -7.55 -25.54
C LYS A 282 18.23 -8.31 -25.42
N LYS A 283 18.35 -9.46 -26.10
CA LYS A 283 19.58 -10.27 -26.10
C LYS A 283 20.78 -9.37 -26.49
N PRO A 284 21.90 -9.39 -25.75
CA PRO A 284 23.08 -8.64 -26.15
C PRO A 284 23.57 -9.17 -27.51
N LYS A 285 23.74 -8.26 -28.46
CA LYS A 285 24.27 -8.59 -29.79
C LYS A 285 25.71 -9.06 -29.60
N ARG A 286 26.06 -10.26 -30.06
CA ARG A 286 27.46 -10.74 -30.03
C ARG A 286 28.31 -9.71 -30.78
N LYS A 287 29.45 -9.37 -30.20
CA LYS A 287 30.46 -8.53 -30.81
C LYS A 287 31.43 -9.50 -31.50
N GLU A 288 31.47 -9.45 -32.81
CA GLU A 288 32.57 -9.99 -33.63
C GLU A 288 33.75 -9.00 -33.60
#